data_AF-Q65ET7-F1
#
_entry.id   AF-Q65ET7-F1
#
_cell.length_a   1.000
_cell.length_b   1.000
_cell.length_c   1.000
_cell.angle_alpha   90.00
_cell.angle_beta   90.00
_cell.angle_gamma   90.00
#
_symmetry.space_group_name_H-M   'P 1'
#
loop_
_entity.id
_entity.type
_entity.pdbx_description
1 polymer ?
#
loop_
_entity_poly.entity_id
_entity_poly.type
_entity_poly.pdbx_seq_one_letter_code
_entity_poly.pdbx_strand_id
1 'polypeptide(L)'
;MANTDFIKEIAPDAQRVYKKYDILASLIIAQACLESAWGTSGLVQKGKNLFGIKGTYNGQYVLMWTTEYDKSGNATKVQARFRKYPSWYESIQDLAKLYVNGTSWDPNHYKAVVGEKDYKKASAALVKAGYATDPNYATKLNNLIQTYKLTQYDTVGGVPEGPDEPETPIPDPEIPSKEYDGKDITLNQNLPSDTDFPQLHVSTKDGKKVVEITGVSVDLTDDTTGKKSFTFTITKTQENGTEFDLLVDDNILYLDEKKFKHQKYYITGVELHQEKNVISKTVTASHIFTVLLINNRIHETVSKKLRLRDALDFALKNTDFKYIFKTPESEFESADQENFGDKNSTELMDEIIEDYGIEIDVDNYKIYIYKKMGKRINFTLDSRYNMPGISITTNSQNSTTRAWGYGALKKGSSTDDKNPQYEFEPILYIHPDEKKFLIEGKPRWAEPIRDERYKKASSMISALKRHVNPYPEMTVEADFQKIYEPKLLEIEQDFWKGDTIHVLADTADGITFEDNVRLVSIQYNPLNPYSSPKLTFANFRKDIQSINVDQAKRLRDQKRYIDQLFKTLR
;
A
#
# COMPACT_ATOMS: atom_id res chain seq x y z
N MET A 1 -5.26 12.47 42.37
CA MET A 1 -6.22 13.58 42.24
C MET A 1 -7.47 13.18 43.00
N ALA A 2 -8.09 14.06 43.80
CA ALA A 2 -9.36 13.71 44.45
C ALA A 2 -10.49 13.70 43.40
N ASN A 3 -11.50 12.84 43.57
CA ASN A 3 -12.61 12.68 42.60
C ASN A 3 -13.29 14.00 42.22
N THR A 4 -13.41 14.92 43.18
CA THR A 4 -13.96 16.27 42.99
C THR A 4 -13.07 17.19 42.16
N ASP A 5 -11.76 16.99 42.16
CA ASP A 5 -10.83 17.82 41.41
C ASP A 5 -10.91 17.48 39.92
N PHE A 6 -11.01 16.19 39.58
CA PHE A 6 -11.23 15.73 38.21
C PHE A 6 -12.54 16.30 37.63
N ILE A 7 -13.64 16.25 38.39
CA ILE A 7 -14.93 16.84 37.97
C ILE A 7 -14.78 18.34 37.68
N LYS A 8 -14.10 19.09 38.56
CA LYS A 8 -13.89 20.54 38.36
C LYS A 8 -13.08 20.85 37.11
N GLU A 9 -12.14 19.98 36.76
CA GLU A 9 -11.27 20.16 35.59
C GLU A 9 -12.04 19.97 34.26
N ILE A 10 -12.90 18.95 34.16
CA ILE A 10 -13.66 18.67 32.92
C ILE A 10 -15.01 19.39 32.82
N ALA A 11 -15.54 19.93 33.92
CA ALA A 11 -16.86 20.56 33.94
C ALA A 11 -17.00 21.71 32.93
N PRO A 12 -16.05 22.66 32.80
CA PRO A 12 -16.14 23.72 31.80
C PRO A 12 -16.26 23.19 30.37
N ASP A 13 -15.51 22.13 30.04
CA ASP A 13 -15.51 21.50 28.72
C ASP A 13 -16.84 20.79 28.42
N ALA A 14 -17.37 20.05 29.40
CA ALA A 14 -18.68 19.43 29.32
C ALA A 14 -19.80 20.46 29.16
N GLN A 15 -19.72 21.61 29.84
CA GLN A 15 -20.69 22.70 29.69
C GLN A 15 -20.60 23.38 28.31
N ARG A 16 -19.39 23.55 27.75
CA ARG A 16 -19.23 24.03 26.37
C ARG A 16 -19.89 23.09 25.37
N VAL A 17 -19.69 21.78 25.55
CA VAL A 17 -20.33 20.76 24.70
C VAL A 17 -21.85 20.73 24.89
N TYR A 18 -22.35 20.87 26.12
CA TYR A 18 -23.79 20.98 26.38
C TYR A 18 -24.40 22.17 25.63
N LYS A 19 -23.77 23.36 25.70
CA LYS A 19 -24.21 24.55 24.98
C LYS A 19 -24.22 24.35 23.46
N LYS A 20 -23.24 23.62 22.90
CA LYS A 20 -23.06 23.45 21.45
C LYS A 20 -23.90 22.31 20.84
N TYR A 21 -24.04 21.20 21.56
CA TYR A 21 -24.60 19.95 21.02
C TYR A 21 -25.85 19.46 21.76
N ASP A 22 -26.31 20.20 22.77
CA ASP A 22 -27.50 19.88 23.59
C ASP A 22 -27.46 18.49 24.25
N ILE A 23 -26.27 18.10 24.73
CA ILE A 23 -26.03 16.86 25.49
C ILE A 23 -25.68 17.25 26.93
N LEU A 24 -26.44 16.75 27.90
CA LEU A 24 -26.30 17.12 29.32
C LEU A 24 -24.84 17.01 29.80
N ALA A 25 -24.31 18.10 30.36
CA ALA A 25 -22.96 18.14 30.91
C ALA A 25 -22.82 17.13 32.06
N SER A 26 -23.86 16.97 32.88
CA SER A 26 -23.90 15.99 33.96
C SER A 26 -23.72 14.56 33.45
N LEU A 27 -24.26 14.23 32.28
CA LEU A 27 -24.11 12.92 31.64
C LEU A 27 -22.68 12.71 31.17
N ILE A 28 -22.11 13.69 30.44
CA ILE A 28 -20.73 13.63 29.94
C ILE A 28 -19.73 13.49 31.09
N ILE A 29 -19.88 14.30 32.16
CA ILE A 29 -19.01 14.23 33.34
C ILE A 29 -19.13 12.85 34.00
N ALA A 30 -20.36 12.33 34.16
CA ALA A 30 -20.56 11.01 34.79
C ALA A 30 -19.94 9.88 33.97
N GLN A 31 -20.08 9.92 32.63
CA GLN A 31 -19.41 8.97 31.75
C GLN A 31 -17.90 9.12 31.82
N ALA A 32 -17.36 10.34 31.79
CA ALA A 32 -15.93 10.57 31.93
C ALA A 32 -15.42 10.01 33.27
N CYS A 33 -16.10 10.24 34.39
CA CYS A 33 -15.72 9.66 35.68
C CYS A 33 -15.67 8.13 35.64
N LEU A 34 -16.70 7.50 35.05
CA LEU A 34 -16.86 6.04 35.01
C LEU A 34 -15.87 5.37 34.05
N GLU A 35 -15.80 5.84 32.80
CA GLU A 35 -15.01 5.23 31.71
C GLU A 35 -13.50 5.45 31.89
N SER A 36 -13.13 6.58 32.48
CA SER A 36 -11.74 7.02 32.57
C SER A 36 -11.07 6.66 33.90
N ALA A 37 -11.81 6.00 34.80
CA ALA A 37 -11.43 5.83 36.21
C ALA A 37 -10.98 7.16 36.83
N TRP A 38 -11.82 8.19 36.77
CA TRP A 38 -11.52 9.54 37.29
C TRP A 38 -10.25 10.17 36.71
N GLY A 39 -10.00 9.96 35.41
CA GLY A 39 -8.84 10.46 34.67
C GLY A 39 -7.55 9.68 34.90
N THR A 40 -7.58 8.61 35.70
CA THR A 40 -6.37 7.87 36.11
C THR A 40 -6.06 6.67 35.22
N SER A 41 -6.96 6.28 34.32
CA SER A 41 -6.71 5.12 33.47
C SER A 41 -5.49 5.32 32.56
N GLY A 42 -4.77 4.23 32.28
CA GLY A 42 -3.60 4.29 31.41
C GLY A 42 -3.91 4.82 30.01
N LEU A 43 -5.14 4.67 29.54
CA LEU A 43 -5.59 5.22 28.26
C LEU A 43 -5.73 6.75 28.31
N VAL A 44 -6.23 7.31 29.40
CA VAL A 44 -6.33 8.76 29.59
C VAL A 44 -4.95 9.38 29.68
N GLN A 45 -4.04 8.76 30.43
CA GLN A 45 -2.69 9.29 30.65
C GLN A 45 -1.87 9.31 29.36
N LYS A 46 -2.06 8.32 28.47
CA LYS A 46 -1.31 8.20 27.21
C LYS A 46 -2.00 8.88 26.03
N GLY A 47 -3.32 8.81 25.99
CA GLY A 47 -4.15 9.17 24.83
C GLY A 47 -5.09 10.35 25.06
N LYS A 48 -5.19 10.88 26.30
CA LYS A 48 -6.22 11.86 26.69
C LYS A 48 -7.64 11.44 26.32
N ASN A 49 -7.87 10.14 26.20
CA ASN A 49 -9.13 9.53 25.75
C ASN A 49 -9.95 9.10 26.96
N LEU A 50 -10.98 9.88 27.26
CA LEU A 50 -11.81 9.71 28.45
C LEU A 50 -12.84 8.58 28.30
N PHE A 51 -13.22 8.22 27.08
CA PHE A 51 -14.40 7.38 26.81
C PHE A 51 -14.07 6.05 26.12
N GLY A 52 -12.80 5.69 26.02
CA GLY A 52 -12.41 4.42 25.39
C GLY A 52 -12.72 4.36 23.90
N ILE A 53 -12.82 5.51 23.21
CA ILE A 53 -13.17 5.55 21.78
C ILE A 53 -12.03 4.90 21.00
N LYS A 54 -12.31 3.78 20.36
CA LYS A 54 -11.35 3.05 19.53
C LYS A 54 -11.13 3.79 18.20
N GLY A 55 -9.94 3.64 17.61
CA GLY A 55 -9.58 4.26 16.33
C GLY A 55 -8.48 5.31 16.43
N THR A 56 -8.49 6.29 15.52
CA THR A 56 -7.54 7.42 15.50
C THR A 56 -8.28 8.77 15.50
N TYR A 57 -7.65 9.82 16.02
CA TYR A 57 -8.16 11.19 15.95
C TYR A 57 -7.13 12.05 15.23
N ASN A 58 -7.46 12.59 14.05
CA ASN A 58 -6.51 13.25 13.15
C ASN A 58 -5.23 12.41 12.92
N GLY A 59 -5.41 11.11 12.72
CA GLY A 59 -4.32 10.13 12.56
C GLY A 59 -3.59 9.73 13.86
N GLN A 60 -3.89 10.36 15.00
CA GLN A 60 -3.24 10.07 16.29
C GLN A 60 -3.99 8.98 17.08
N TYR A 61 -3.25 8.04 17.67
CA TYR A 61 -3.80 6.98 18.53
C TYR A 61 -2.78 6.53 19.59
N VAL A 62 -3.27 5.78 20.58
CA VAL A 62 -2.45 4.97 21.49
C VAL A 62 -2.89 3.52 21.44
N LEU A 63 -1.93 2.60 21.45
CA LEU A 63 -2.21 1.16 21.53
C LEU A 63 -2.39 0.76 22.99
N MET A 64 -3.51 0.12 23.29
CA MET A 64 -3.80 -0.45 24.60
C MET A 64 -4.26 -1.90 24.43
N TRP A 65 -3.85 -2.76 25.34
CA TRP A 65 -4.40 -4.09 25.44
C TRP A 65 -5.86 -4.01 25.88
N THR A 66 -6.74 -4.67 25.13
CA THR A 66 -8.16 -4.83 25.45
C THR A 66 -8.50 -6.31 25.39
N THR A 67 -9.55 -6.69 26.12
CA THR A 67 -10.11 -8.04 26.05
C THR A 67 -11.33 -7.98 25.14
N GLU A 68 -11.28 -8.68 24.02
CA GLU A 68 -12.44 -8.90 23.16
C GLU A 68 -13.09 -10.23 23.50
N TYR A 69 -14.41 -10.29 23.41
CA TYR A 69 -15.18 -11.50 23.62
C TYR A 69 -15.79 -11.96 22.30
N ASP A 70 -15.58 -13.22 21.94
CA ASP A 70 -16.36 -13.81 20.85
C ASP A 70 -17.82 -14.03 21.29
N LYS A 71 -18.71 -14.38 20.35
CA LYS A 71 -20.14 -14.63 20.64
C LYS A 71 -20.38 -15.84 21.56
N SER A 72 -19.35 -16.66 21.81
CA SER A 72 -19.38 -17.78 22.76
C SER A 72 -18.89 -17.37 24.16
N GLY A 73 -18.48 -16.11 24.35
CA GLY A 73 -17.99 -15.57 25.61
C GLY A 73 -16.50 -15.85 25.87
N ASN A 74 -15.74 -16.33 24.88
CA ASN A 74 -14.30 -16.55 25.05
C ASN A 74 -13.56 -15.21 24.96
N ALA A 75 -12.80 -14.90 26.02
CA ALA A 75 -11.97 -13.70 26.08
C ALA A 75 -10.64 -13.89 25.37
N THR A 76 -10.32 -13.00 24.44
CA THR A 76 -8.99 -12.89 23.81
C THR A 76 -8.41 -11.51 24.07
N LYS A 77 -7.16 -11.44 24.56
CA LYS A 77 -6.45 -10.17 24.68
C LYS A 77 -5.87 -9.77 23.33
N VAL A 78 -6.29 -8.62 22.83
CA VAL A 78 -5.78 -8.03 21.59
C VAL A 78 -5.32 -6.61 21.86
N GLN A 79 -4.37 -6.11 21.08
CA GLN A 79 -4.08 -4.68 21.09
C GLN A 79 -5.09 -3.97 20.21
N ALA A 80 -5.82 -3.03 20.79
CA ALA A 80 -6.70 -2.13 20.05
C ALA A 80 -6.11 -0.72 20.03
N ARG A 81 -6.38 -0.01 18.94
CA ARG A 81 -6.12 1.42 18.87
C ARG A 81 -7.23 2.16 19.61
N PHE A 82 -6.83 3.10 20.43
CA PHE A 82 -7.72 4.08 21.01
C PHE A 82 -7.29 5.47 20.53
N ARG A 83 -8.27 6.30 20.15
CA ARG A 83 -8.03 7.65 19.65
C ARG A 83 -7.14 8.42 20.63
N LYS A 84 -6.17 9.18 20.12
CA LYS A 84 -5.31 10.05 20.94
C LYS A 84 -5.68 11.50 20.68
N TYR A 85 -6.11 12.19 21.72
CA TYR A 85 -6.59 13.56 21.62
C TYR A 85 -5.52 14.57 22.05
N PRO A 86 -5.53 15.79 21.47
CA PRO A 86 -4.69 16.90 21.92
C PRO A 86 -4.98 17.32 23.38
N SER A 87 -6.24 17.29 23.80
CA SER A 87 -6.71 17.56 25.17
C SER A 87 -7.94 16.73 25.54
N TRP A 88 -8.39 16.82 26.79
CA TRP A 88 -9.65 16.20 27.22
C TRP A 88 -10.88 16.85 26.55
N TYR A 89 -10.77 18.13 26.15
CA TYR A 89 -11.82 18.82 25.42
C TYR A 89 -12.14 18.13 24.09
N GLU A 90 -11.14 17.77 23.27
CA GLU A 90 -11.39 17.07 22.01
C GLU A 90 -11.98 15.67 22.25
N SER A 91 -11.58 14.98 23.32
CA SER A 91 -12.21 13.71 23.70
C SER A 91 -13.70 13.87 24.04
N ILE A 92 -14.06 14.94 24.75
CA ILE A 92 -15.44 15.28 25.12
C ILE A 92 -16.26 15.71 23.90
N GLN A 93 -15.65 16.50 23.01
CA GLN A 93 -16.27 16.91 21.76
C GLN A 93 -16.52 15.73 20.82
N ASP A 94 -15.61 14.77 20.76
CA ASP A 94 -15.73 13.60 19.88
C ASP A 94 -16.86 12.65 20.33
N LEU A 95 -17.02 12.45 21.66
CA LEU A 95 -18.20 11.76 22.19
C LEU A 95 -19.50 12.48 21.83
N ALA A 96 -19.52 13.80 21.90
CA ALA A 96 -20.70 14.58 21.55
C ALA A 96 -21.07 14.44 20.07
N LYS A 97 -20.06 14.47 19.20
CA LYS A 97 -20.24 14.22 17.75
C LYS A 97 -20.81 12.83 17.50
N LEU A 98 -20.37 11.80 18.22
CA LEU A 98 -20.96 10.45 18.14
C LEU A 98 -22.46 10.48 18.47
N TYR A 99 -22.88 11.23 19.49
CA TYR A 99 -24.31 11.30 19.85
C TYR A 99 -25.15 12.09 18.84
N VAL A 100 -24.59 13.18 18.31
CA VAL A 100 -25.28 14.02 17.31
C VAL A 100 -25.36 13.35 15.95
N ASN A 101 -24.29 12.69 15.52
CA ASN A 101 -24.18 12.12 14.18
C ASN A 101 -24.58 10.64 14.13
N GLY A 102 -24.78 9.99 15.27
CA GLY A 102 -25.03 8.56 15.35
C GLY A 102 -23.80 7.72 15.01
N THR A 103 -24.02 6.45 14.68
CA THR A 103 -22.98 5.54 14.21
C THR A 103 -22.90 5.58 12.69
N SER A 104 -21.82 5.03 12.11
CA SER A 104 -21.68 4.93 10.64
C SER A 104 -22.82 4.18 9.95
N TRP A 105 -23.51 3.29 10.66
CA TRP A 105 -24.61 2.46 10.13
C TRP A 105 -26.01 2.96 10.53
N ASP A 106 -26.11 3.87 11.50
CA ASP A 106 -27.37 4.51 11.91
C ASP A 106 -27.11 5.94 12.39
N PRO A 107 -27.34 6.95 11.53
CA PRO A 107 -27.17 8.35 11.89
C PRO A 107 -28.11 8.82 13.00
N ASN A 108 -29.17 8.07 13.32
CA ASN A 108 -30.11 8.40 14.39
C ASN A 108 -29.88 7.56 15.66
N HIS A 109 -28.82 6.75 15.71
CA HIS A 109 -28.63 5.72 16.74
C HIS A 109 -28.72 6.25 18.17
N TYR A 110 -28.14 7.44 18.41
CA TYR A 110 -28.10 8.11 19.72
C TYR A 110 -29.02 9.33 19.83
N LYS A 111 -29.90 9.55 18.85
CA LYS A 111 -30.72 10.77 18.76
C LYS A 111 -31.59 11.04 20.00
N ALA A 112 -32.01 9.99 20.70
CA ALA A 112 -32.80 10.10 21.93
C ALA A 112 -32.02 10.68 23.13
N VAL A 113 -30.68 10.77 23.04
CA VAL A 113 -29.81 11.39 24.05
C VAL A 113 -29.69 12.90 23.81
N VAL A 114 -29.75 13.33 22.55
CA VAL A 114 -29.60 14.73 22.14
C VAL A 114 -30.88 15.51 22.46
N GLY A 115 -30.76 16.57 23.24
CA GLY A 115 -31.87 17.43 23.67
C GLY A 115 -32.70 16.93 24.86
N GLU A 116 -32.39 15.75 25.40
CA GLU A 116 -33.02 15.25 26.63
C GLU A 116 -32.56 16.09 27.84
N LYS A 117 -33.52 16.45 28.70
CA LYS A 117 -33.29 17.31 29.87
C LYS A 117 -33.29 16.53 31.19
N ASP A 118 -33.74 15.28 31.18
CA ASP A 118 -33.70 14.37 32.31
C ASP A 118 -32.55 13.37 32.15
N TYR A 119 -31.52 13.51 32.98
CA TYR A 119 -30.35 12.63 32.94
C TYR A 119 -30.68 11.14 33.16
N LYS A 120 -31.80 10.82 33.84
CA LYS A 120 -32.24 9.43 34.01
C LYS A 120 -32.79 8.85 32.71
N LYS A 121 -33.48 9.68 31.91
CA LYS A 121 -33.95 9.30 30.59
C LYS A 121 -32.80 9.23 29.59
N ALA A 122 -31.86 10.17 29.66
CA ALA A 122 -30.69 10.18 28.78
C ALA A 122 -29.79 8.95 29.02
N SER A 123 -29.55 8.58 30.29
CA SER A 123 -28.78 7.36 30.61
C SER A 123 -29.50 6.07 30.22
N ALA A 124 -30.83 6.03 30.35
CA ALA A 124 -31.64 4.91 29.84
C ALA A 124 -31.61 4.84 28.30
N ALA A 125 -31.62 5.98 27.61
CA ALA A 125 -31.52 6.07 26.16
C ALA A 125 -30.17 5.54 25.65
N LEU A 126 -29.06 5.83 26.33
CA LEU A 126 -27.74 5.27 26.00
C LEU A 126 -27.72 3.73 26.07
N VAL A 127 -28.28 3.15 27.13
CA VAL A 127 -28.36 1.69 27.29
C VAL A 127 -29.26 1.09 26.21
N LYS A 128 -30.40 1.72 25.93
CA LYS A 128 -31.32 1.28 24.86
C LYS A 128 -30.66 1.32 23.49
N ALA A 129 -29.80 2.30 23.25
CA ALA A 129 -28.98 2.42 22.05
C ALA A 129 -27.71 1.56 22.08
N GLY A 130 -27.59 0.60 22.99
CA GLY A 130 -26.47 -0.36 23.00
C GLY A 130 -25.10 0.24 23.30
N TYR A 131 -25.01 1.44 23.89
CA TYR A 131 -23.73 2.09 24.20
C TYR A 131 -22.87 1.24 25.16
N ALA A 132 -23.50 0.55 26.10
CA ALA A 132 -22.84 -0.35 27.04
C ALA A 132 -23.62 -1.66 27.15
N THR A 133 -22.89 -2.78 27.23
CA THR A 133 -23.46 -4.12 27.45
C THR A 133 -23.78 -4.41 28.93
N ASP A 134 -23.35 -3.54 29.85
CA ASP A 134 -23.64 -3.64 31.28
C ASP A 134 -25.09 -3.24 31.58
N PRO A 135 -25.95 -4.15 32.08
CA PRO A 135 -27.33 -3.84 32.40
C PRO A 135 -27.50 -2.79 33.51
N ASN A 136 -26.47 -2.56 34.33
CA ASN A 136 -26.47 -1.57 35.41
C ASN A 136 -25.85 -0.22 35.01
N TYR A 137 -25.48 -0.03 33.75
CA TYR A 137 -24.76 1.17 33.28
C TYR A 137 -25.51 2.47 33.60
N ALA A 138 -26.80 2.54 33.26
CA ALA A 138 -27.64 3.71 33.56
C ALA A 138 -27.72 4.00 35.07
N THR A 139 -27.84 2.96 35.90
CA THR A 139 -27.85 3.10 37.37
C THR A 139 -26.53 3.65 37.90
N LYS A 140 -25.39 3.18 37.36
CA LYS A 140 -24.06 3.69 37.74
C LYS A 140 -23.90 5.17 37.41
N LEU A 141 -24.29 5.58 36.20
CA LEU A 141 -24.27 6.99 35.81
C LEU A 141 -25.20 7.84 36.70
N ASN A 142 -26.43 7.38 36.93
CA ASN A 142 -27.39 8.09 37.77
C ASN A 142 -26.88 8.29 39.20
N ASN A 143 -26.21 7.27 39.76
CA ASN A 143 -25.62 7.35 41.10
C ASN A 143 -24.47 8.36 41.16
N LEU A 144 -23.60 8.40 40.13
CA LEU A 144 -22.53 9.41 40.03
C LEU A 144 -23.12 10.82 39.95
N ILE A 145 -24.13 11.02 39.11
CA ILE A 145 -24.80 12.32 38.94
C ILE A 145 -25.42 12.80 40.25
N GLN A 146 -26.08 11.91 41.00
CA GLN A 146 -26.67 12.26 42.30
C GLN A 146 -25.61 12.52 43.38
N THR A 147 -24.63 11.62 43.51
CA THR A 147 -23.61 11.66 44.55
C THR A 147 -22.78 12.94 44.47
N TYR A 148 -22.40 13.35 43.26
CA TYR A 148 -21.59 14.54 43.03
C TYR A 148 -22.39 15.77 42.60
N LYS A 149 -23.74 15.68 42.65
CA LYS A 149 -24.67 16.75 42.28
C LYS A 149 -24.37 17.36 40.91
N LEU A 150 -24.11 16.52 39.91
CA LEU A 150 -23.57 16.98 38.61
C LEU A 150 -24.58 17.79 37.79
N THR A 151 -25.87 17.72 38.09
CA THR A 151 -26.91 18.51 37.40
C THR A 151 -26.73 20.02 37.55
N GLN A 152 -25.94 20.48 38.53
CA GLN A 152 -25.56 21.89 38.64
C GLN A 152 -24.80 22.40 37.40
N TYR A 153 -24.14 21.50 36.65
CA TYR A 153 -23.44 21.81 35.41
C TYR A 153 -24.34 21.81 34.18
N ASP A 154 -25.60 21.38 34.26
CA ASP A 154 -26.57 21.41 33.14
C ASP A 154 -27.18 22.81 32.95
N THR A 155 -26.37 23.85 33.15
CA THR A 155 -26.73 25.26 33.03
C THR A 155 -25.81 25.97 32.05
N VAL A 156 -26.36 26.87 31.24
CA VAL A 156 -25.65 27.59 30.16
C VAL A 156 -25.12 28.96 30.58
N GLY A 157 -25.22 29.34 31.86
CA GLY A 157 -24.79 30.64 32.38
C GLY A 157 -23.34 30.65 32.87
N GLY A 158 -22.48 31.48 32.27
CA GLY A 158 -21.14 31.80 32.80
C GLY A 158 -19.93 31.04 32.23
N VAL A 159 -20.07 30.33 31.11
CA VAL A 159 -18.97 29.57 30.47
C VAL A 159 -18.13 30.48 29.56
N PRO A 160 -16.79 30.59 29.72
CA PRO A 160 -15.94 31.39 28.84
C PRO A 160 -15.93 30.87 27.39
N GLU A 161 -15.97 31.78 26.41
CA GLU A 161 -15.70 31.45 25.01
C GLU A 161 -14.20 31.16 24.82
N GLY A 162 -13.87 29.99 24.27
CA GLY A 162 -12.49 29.55 24.01
C GLY A 162 -12.02 29.94 22.59
N PRO A 163 -10.71 29.82 22.29
CA PRO A 163 -10.12 30.36 21.07
C PRO A 163 -10.60 29.64 19.81
N ASP A 164 -10.71 30.39 18.71
CA ASP A 164 -11.11 29.93 17.38
C ASP A 164 -10.13 28.87 16.82
N GLU A 165 -10.68 27.91 16.07
CA GLU A 165 -9.93 26.81 15.43
C GLU A 165 -8.87 27.36 14.45
N PRO A 166 -7.63 26.82 14.40
CA PRO A 166 -6.61 27.28 13.45
C PRO A 166 -6.93 26.83 12.01
N GLU A 167 -6.82 27.77 11.08
CA GLU A 167 -6.94 27.56 9.63
C GLU A 167 -5.91 26.54 9.10
N THR A 168 -6.35 25.76 8.12
CA THR A 168 -5.62 24.69 7.43
C THR A 168 -4.36 25.18 6.70
N PRO A 169 -3.31 24.34 6.53
CA PRO A 169 -2.10 24.75 5.83
C PRO A 169 -2.30 24.86 4.31
N ILE A 170 -1.68 25.90 3.76
CA ILE A 170 -1.66 26.30 2.34
C ILE A 170 -1.02 25.20 1.47
N PRO A 171 -1.62 24.80 0.33
CA PRO A 171 -0.98 23.89 -0.62
C PRO A 171 0.09 24.59 -1.47
N ASP A 172 1.18 23.87 -1.76
CA ASP A 172 2.26 24.27 -2.68
C ASP A 172 1.76 24.44 -4.13
N PRO A 173 2.43 25.25 -4.97
CA PRO A 173 1.86 25.82 -6.19
C PRO A 173 1.64 24.80 -7.31
N GLU A 174 0.44 24.80 -7.87
CA GLU A 174 0.10 24.07 -9.10
C GLU A 174 0.78 24.71 -10.32
N ILE A 175 1.61 23.92 -11.00
CA ILE A 175 1.97 24.17 -12.40
C ILE A 175 0.83 23.61 -13.24
N PRO A 176 0.23 24.37 -14.18
CA PRO A 176 -0.93 23.90 -14.93
C PRO A 176 -0.51 22.81 -15.93
N SER A 177 -0.71 21.53 -15.58
CA SER A 177 -0.92 20.48 -16.57
C SER A 177 -2.37 20.58 -17.01
N LYS A 178 -2.63 20.72 -18.32
CA LYS A 178 -3.99 20.76 -18.90
C LYS A 178 -4.93 19.79 -18.17
N GLU A 179 -5.85 20.37 -17.41
CA GLU A 179 -6.86 19.68 -16.61
C GLU A 179 -7.74 18.81 -17.51
N TYR A 180 -7.99 17.61 -17.02
CA TYR A 180 -8.93 16.64 -17.55
C TYR A 180 -10.35 17.00 -17.08
N ASP A 181 -11.28 17.13 -18.04
CA ASP A 181 -12.72 17.40 -17.82
C ASP A 181 -13.48 16.14 -17.33
N GLY A 182 -13.14 15.68 -16.12
CA GLY A 182 -14.11 15.20 -15.13
C GLY A 182 -15.23 14.24 -15.54
N LYS A 183 -15.00 13.24 -16.41
CA LYS A 183 -15.87 12.05 -16.47
C LYS A 183 -15.08 10.80 -16.12
N ASP A 184 -14.82 10.64 -14.82
CA ASP A 184 -14.39 9.35 -14.28
C ASP A 184 -15.50 8.32 -14.52
N ILE A 185 -15.15 7.15 -15.06
CA ILE A 185 -16.05 6.00 -15.08
C ILE A 185 -16.44 5.76 -13.63
N THR A 186 -17.71 5.98 -13.32
CA THR A 186 -18.15 6.05 -11.93
C THR A 186 -17.90 4.71 -11.27
N LEU A 187 -17.04 4.73 -10.26
CA LEU A 187 -16.96 3.68 -9.27
C LEU A 187 -18.36 3.31 -8.80
N ASN A 188 -18.54 2.07 -8.37
CA ASN A 188 -19.84 1.61 -7.92
C ASN A 188 -20.41 2.58 -6.87
N GLN A 189 -21.52 3.25 -7.20
CA GLN A 189 -22.14 4.28 -6.36
C GLN A 189 -22.69 3.72 -5.05
N ASN A 190 -22.77 2.38 -4.93
CA ASN A 190 -23.17 1.68 -3.70
C ASN A 190 -22.00 1.47 -2.72
N LEU A 191 -20.77 1.86 -3.07
CA LEU A 191 -19.66 1.82 -2.14
C LEU A 191 -19.80 2.94 -1.09
N PRO A 192 -19.50 2.68 0.19
CA PRO A 192 -19.47 3.71 1.21
C PRO A 192 -18.53 4.87 0.81
N SER A 193 -19.00 6.11 0.96
CA SER A 193 -18.26 7.32 0.59
C SER A 193 -17.25 7.77 1.66
N ASP A 194 -17.35 7.24 2.87
CA ASP A 194 -16.52 7.58 4.03
C ASP A 194 -15.96 6.28 4.64
N THR A 195 -14.64 6.14 4.65
CA THR A 195 -13.97 4.94 5.18
C THR A 195 -12.85 5.31 6.17
N ASP A 196 -13.16 5.21 7.47
CA ASP A 196 -12.18 5.34 8.57
C ASP A 196 -11.09 4.23 8.53
N PHE A 197 -11.35 3.14 7.79
CA PHE A 197 -10.48 1.97 7.66
C PHE A 197 -10.43 1.48 6.21
N PRO A 198 -9.31 0.88 5.76
CA PRO A 198 -9.26 0.22 4.47
C PRO A 198 -10.21 -0.98 4.43
N GLN A 199 -11.09 -1.03 3.43
CA GLN A 199 -12.08 -2.09 3.26
C GLN A 199 -11.81 -2.94 2.02
N LEU A 200 -12.35 -4.15 2.03
CA LEU A 200 -12.45 -5.03 0.88
C LEU A 200 -13.93 -5.35 0.65
N HIS A 201 -14.42 -5.17 -0.57
CA HIS A 201 -15.77 -5.55 -0.96
C HIS A 201 -15.73 -6.51 -2.13
N VAL A 202 -16.67 -7.46 -2.17
CA VAL A 202 -16.98 -8.25 -3.36
C VAL A 202 -18.28 -7.79 -3.97
N SER A 203 -18.30 -7.76 -5.29
CA SER A 203 -19.46 -7.40 -6.07
C SER A 203 -19.68 -8.35 -7.23
N THR A 204 -20.94 -8.53 -7.62
CA THR A 204 -21.29 -9.18 -8.89
C THR A 204 -20.65 -8.43 -10.05
N LYS A 205 -20.39 -9.13 -11.16
CA LYS A 205 -19.81 -8.55 -12.39
C LYS A 205 -20.53 -7.29 -12.90
N ASP A 206 -21.84 -7.18 -12.65
CA ASP A 206 -22.66 -6.02 -13.04
C ASP A 206 -22.65 -4.87 -12.00
N GLY A 207 -21.96 -5.03 -10.87
CA GLY A 207 -21.87 -4.02 -9.81
C GLY A 207 -23.12 -3.91 -8.94
N LYS A 208 -24.19 -4.69 -9.15
CA LYS A 208 -25.46 -4.44 -8.45
C LYS A 208 -25.48 -4.92 -7.01
N LYS A 209 -24.88 -6.08 -6.74
CA LYS A 209 -24.75 -6.61 -5.39
C LYS A 209 -23.33 -6.34 -4.91
N VAL A 210 -23.20 -5.70 -3.76
CA VAL A 210 -21.92 -5.39 -3.12
C VAL A 210 -22.00 -5.85 -1.67
N VAL A 211 -20.98 -6.55 -1.20
CA VAL A 211 -20.89 -7.02 0.18
C VAL A 211 -19.46 -6.81 0.67
N GLU A 212 -19.29 -6.29 1.88
CA GLU A 212 -17.99 -6.16 2.53
C GLU A 212 -17.46 -7.53 2.92
N ILE A 213 -16.17 -7.78 2.68
CA ILE A 213 -15.45 -8.94 3.15
C ILE A 213 -14.63 -8.53 4.36
N THR A 214 -14.86 -9.22 5.48
CA THR A 214 -14.15 -9.00 6.74
C THR A 214 -13.36 -10.24 7.16
N GLY A 215 -12.37 -10.06 8.03
CA GLY A 215 -11.62 -11.18 8.63
C GLY A 215 -10.64 -11.89 7.70
N VAL A 216 -10.28 -11.30 6.56
CA VAL A 216 -9.28 -11.85 5.63
C VAL A 216 -7.96 -11.09 5.71
N SER A 217 -6.86 -11.78 5.42
CA SER A 217 -5.56 -11.13 5.17
C SER A 217 -5.33 -11.09 3.67
N VAL A 218 -5.15 -9.89 3.13
CA VAL A 218 -4.83 -9.69 1.72
C VAL A 218 -3.33 -9.63 1.56
N ASP A 219 -2.82 -10.27 0.52
CA ASP A 219 -1.42 -10.26 0.14
C ASP A 219 -1.27 -9.56 -1.22
N LEU A 220 -1.24 -8.23 -1.19
CA LEU A 220 -1.21 -7.38 -2.39
C LEU A 220 0.21 -7.11 -2.82
N THR A 221 0.55 -7.53 -4.04
CA THR A 221 1.79 -7.16 -4.73
C THR A 221 1.55 -5.95 -5.60
N ASP A 222 2.41 -4.94 -5.46
CA ASP A 222 2.37 -3.70 -6.20
C ASP A 222 3.78 -3.28 -6.67
N ASP A 223 3.98 -3.17 -7.98
CA ASP A 223 5.27 -2.88 -8.60
C ASP A 223 5.29 -1.55 -9.39
N THR A 224 6.45 -1.21 -9.98
CA THR A 224 6.65 0.02 -10.77
C THR A 224 6.13 -0.07 -12.21
N THR A 225 5.50 -1.18 -12.61
CA THR A 225 4.93 -1.42 -13.95
C THR A 225 3.42 -1.22 -13.98
N GLY A 226 2.82 -0.83 -12.85
CA GLY A 226 1.36 -0.66 -12.72
C GLY A 226 0.61 -1.99 -12.61
N LYS A 227 1.31 -3.13 -12.69
CA LYS A 227 0.71 -4.44 -12.46
C LYS A 227 0.51 -4.61 -10.95
N LYS A 228 -0.74 -4.89 -10.59
CA LYS A 228 -1.15 -5.16 -9.22
C LYS A 228 -1.99 -6.42 -9.18
N SER A 229 -1.71 -7.28 -8.21
CA SER A 229 -2.49 -8.48 -7.96
C SER A 229 -2.41 -8.84 -6.49
N PHE A 230 -3.47 -9.45 -5.97
CA PHE A 230 -3.46 -9.94 -4.61
C PHE A 230 -4.10 -11.31 -4.47
N THR A 231 -3.73 -11.99 -3.40
CA THR A 231 -4.39 -13.21 -2.97
C THR A 231 -4.94 -13.07 -1.55
N PHE A 232 -5.99 -13.82 -1.24
CA PHE A 232 -6.43 -14.04 0.13
C PHE A 232 -7.16 -15.37 0.24
N THR A 233 -7.21 -15.91 1.46
CA THR A 233 -7.98 -17.12 1.76
C THR A 233 -9.12 -16.77 2.70
N ILE A 234 -10.30 -17.32 2.45
CA ILE A 234 -11.47 -17.21 3.31
C ILE A 234 -12.07 -18.59 3.55
N THR A 235 -12.46 -18.86 4.80
CA THR A 235 -13.16 -20.08 5.19
C THR A 235 -14.66 -19.81 5.29
N LYS A 236 -15.50 -20.69 4.74
CA LYS A 236 -16.95 -20.56 4.81
C LYS A 236 -17.42 -20.74 6.26
N THR A 237 -18.21 -19.80 6.74
CA THR A 237 -18.91 -19.84 8.02
C THR A 237 -20.41 -19.60 7.80
N GLN A 238 -21.21 -19.71 8.85
CA GLN A 238 -22.63 -19.34 8.77
C GLN A 238 -22.85 -17.84 8.55
N GLU A 239 -21.87 -17.01 8.94
CA GLU A 239 -21.99 -15.55 8.92
C GLU A 239 -21.55 -14.94 7.59
N ASN A 240 -20.64 -15.59 6.85
CA ASN A 240 -20.06 -15.05 5.61
C ASN A 240 -20.52 -15.77 4.33
N GLY A 241 -21.65 -16.47 4.38
CA GLY A 241 -22.12 -17.31 3.27
C GLY A 241 -22.33 -16.53 1.97
N THR A 242 -22.78 -15.28 2.06
CA THR A 242 -23.05 -14.44 0.89
C THR A 242 -21.75 -14.01 0.23
N GLU A 243 -20.79 -13.54 1.02
CA GLU A 243 -19.45 -13.14 0.65
C GLU A 243 -18.74 -14.31 -0.02
N PHE A 244 -18.75 -15.47 0.64
CA PHE A 244 -18.11 -16.68 0.16
C PHE A 244 -18.66 -17.15 -1.20
N ASP A 245 -19.98 -17.09 -1.38
CA ASP A 245 -20.63 -17.54 -2.62
C ASP A 245 -20.46 -16.53 -3.76
N LEU A 246 -20.21 -15.24 -3.46
CA LEU A 246 -19.87 -14.21 -4.44
C LEU A 246 -18.42 -14.28 -4.95
N LEU A 247 -17.54 -15.02 -4.27
CA LEU A 247 -16.14 -15.21 -4.70
C LEU A 247 -16.05 -16.24 -5.82
N VAL A 248 -16.30 -15.80 -7.04
CA VAL A 248 -16.22 -16.57 -8.29
C VAL A 248 -15.48 -15.74 -9.35
N ASP A 249 -14.92 -16.39 -10.36
CA ASP A 249 -14.20 -15.71 -11.44
C ASP A 249 -15.06 -14.62 -12.11
N ASP A 250 -14.40 -13.57 -12.59
CA ASP A 250 -14.97 -12.35 -13.18
C ASP A 250 -15.78 -11.44 -12.25
N ASN A 251 -16.09 -11.85 -11.01
CA ASN A 251 -16.66 -10.92 -10.05
C ASN A 251 -15.62 -9.88 -9.61
N ILE A 252 -16.12 -8.75 -9.11
CA ILE A 252 -15.32 -7.56 -8.87
C ILE A 252 -14.96 -7.49 -7.39
N LEU A 253 -13.71 -7.17 -7.10
CA LEU A 253 -13.26 -6.77 -5.77
C LEU A 253 -12.94 -5.28 -5.76
N TYR A 254 -13.41 -4.57 -4.73
CA TYR A 254 -13.03 -3.18 -4.47
C TYR A 254 -12.18 -3.15 -3.21
N LEU A 255 -10.96 -2.63 -3.31
CA LEU A 255 -9.98 -2.66 -2.25
C LEU A 255 -9.44 -1.25 -1.98
N ASP A 256 -9.45 -0.85 -0.72
CA ASP A 256 -8.75 0.36 -0.28
C ASP A 256 -7.26 0.08 -0.12
N GLU A 257 -6.45 0.46 -1.11
CA GLU A 257 -5.00 0.36 -0.99
C GLU A 257 -4.42 1.45 -0.07
N LYS A 258 -3.12 1.38 0.20
CA LYS A 258 -2.44 2.43 1.00
C LYS A 258 -2.45 3.80 0.29
N LYS A 259 -2.25 3.83 -1.03
CA LYS A 259 -2.15 5.08 -1.82
C LYS A 259 -3.47 5.49 -2.46
N PHE A 260 -4.13 4.57 -3.17
CA PHE A 260 -5.40 4.83 -3.85
C PHE A 260 -6.51 4.03 -3.21
N LYS A 261 -7.63 4.71 -2.90
CA LYS A 261 -8.80 4.07 -2.30
C LYS A 261 -9.70 3.48 -3.38
N HIS A 262 -10.55 2.54 -2.97
CA HIS A 262 -11.53 1.83 -3.78
C HIS A 262 -11.00 1.37 -5.15
N GLN A 263 -9.83 0.75 -5.17
CA GLN A 263 -9.23 0.20 -6.39
C GLN A 263 -10.01 -1.02 -6.84
N LYS A 264 -10.24 -1.10 -8.15
CA LYS A 264 -11.06 -2.14 -8.77
C LYS A 264 -10.20 -3.27 -9.29
N TYR A 265 -10.53 -4.48 -8.87
CA TYR A 265 -9.90 -5.73 -9.26
C TYR A 265 -10.96 -6.70 -9.78
N TYR A 266 -10.54 -7.62 -10.64
CA TYR A 266 -11.36 -8.77 -11.04
C TYR A 266 -10.78 -10.03 -10.42
N ILE A 267 -11.65 -10.92 -9.95
CA ILE A 267 -11.27 -12.26 -9.55
C ILE A 267 -10.84 -13.02 -10.80
N THR A 268 -9.58 -13.41 -10.84
CA THR A 268 -8.95 -14.13 -11.97
C THR A 268 -8.68 -15.59 -11.66
N GLY A 269 -8.90 -16.02 -10.42
CA GLY A 269 -8.85 -17.43 -10.06
C GLY A 269 -9.42 -17.68 -8.67
N VAL A 270 -10.11 -18.81 -8.53
CA VAL A 270 -10.64 -19.31 -7.25
C VAL A 270 -10.27 -20.78 -7.09
N GLU A 271 -9.49 -21.08 -6.06
CA GLU A 271 -9.21 -22.45 -5.63
C GLU A 271 -10.09 -22.79 -4.43
N LEU A 272 -11.00 -23.75 -4.60
CA LEU A 272 -11.85 -24.25 -3.52
C LEU A 272 -11.19 -25.47 -2.87
N HIS A 273 -10.92 -25.38 -1.58
CA HIS A 273 -10.39 -26.47 -0.77
C HIS A 273 -11.43 -26.94 0.23
N GLN A 274 -11.59 -28.26 0.37
CA GLN A 274 -12.45 -28.85 1.39
C GLN A 274 -11.66 -29.86 2.20
N GLU A 275 -11.61 -29.64 3.51
CA GLU A 275 -11.08 -30.61 4.46
C GLU A 275 -12.15 -30.94 5.51
N LYS A 276 -12.62 -32.19 5.50
CA LYS A 276 -13.76 -32.65 6.31
C LYS A 276 -15.00 -31.76 6.04
N ASN A 277 -15.43 -31.00 7.05
CA ASN A 277 -16.60 -30.12 7.02
C ASN A 277 -16.22 -28.64 6.84
N VAL A 278 -14.93 -28.35 6.66
CA VAL A 278 -14.42 -26.99 6.48
C VAL A 278 -14.16 -26.77 4.99
N ILE A 279 -14.79 -25.74 4.43
CA ILE A 279 -14.58 -25.33 3.04
C ILE A 279 -13.90 -23.96 3.07
N SER A 280 -12.82 -23.80 2.31
CA SER A 280 -12.13 -22.54 2.09
C SER A 280 -11.98 -22.23 0.60
N LYS A 281 -11.85 -20.95 0.28
CA LYS A 281 -11.46 -20.46 -1.04
C LYS A 281 -10.18 -19.66 -0.93
N THR A 282 -9.21 -19.97 -1.76
CA THR A 282 -8.09 -19.07 -2.06
C THR A 282 -8.44 -18.32 -3.33
N VAL A 283 -8.52 -16.99 -3.23
CA VAL A 283 -8.94 -16.10 -4.31
C VAL A 283 -7.74 -15.33 -4.80
N THR A 284 -7.55 -15.31 -6.12
CA THR A 284 -6.55 -14.49 -6.81
C THR A 284 -7.28 -13.40 -7.59
N ALA A 285 -6.83 -12.17 -7.44
CA ALA A 285 -7.42 -11.03 -8.13
C ALA A 285 -6.37 -10.15 -8.78
N SER A 286 -6.68 -9.66 -9.98
CA SER A 286 -5.81 -8.79 -10.77
C SER A 286 -6.48 -7.43 -10.99
N HIS A 287 -5.69 -6.37 -10.93
CA HIS A 287 -6.21 -5.00 -11.08
C HIS A 287 -6.81 -4.79 -12.47
N ILE A 288 -7.83 -3.94 -12.56
CA ILE A 288 -8.56 -3.65 -13.80
C ILE A 288 -7.64 -3.27 -14.97
N PHE A 289 -6.54 -2.58 -14.68
CA PHE A 289 -5.48 -2.26 -15.63
C PHE A 289 -5.03 -3.49 -16.43
N THR A 290 -4.55 -4.54 -15.77
CA THR A 290 -4.05 -5.75 -16.45
C THR A 290 -5.18 -6.50 -17.15
N VAL A 291 -6.33 -6.63 -16.49
CA VAL A 291 -7.45 -7.45 -16.94
C VAL A 291 -8.10 -6.90 -18.22
N LEU A 292 -8.21 -5.58 -18.35
CA LEU A 292 -8.77 -4.98 -19.56
C LEU A 292 -7.74 -4.89 -20.69
N LEU A 293 -6.50 -4.52 -20.39
CA LEU A 293 -5.48 -4.35 -21.42
C LEU A 293 -5.05 -5.67 -22.08
N ILE A 294 -5.09 -6.80 -21.36
CA ILE A 294 -4.78 -8.10 -21.96
C ILE A 294 -5.85 -8.52 -22.98
N ASN A 295 -7.08 -8.06 -22.80
CA ASN A 295 -8.22 -8.35 -23.68
C ASN A 295 -8.37 -7.32 -24.81
N ASN A 296 -7.63 -6.21 -24.79
CA ASN A 296 -7.61 -5.23 -25.87
C ASN A 296 -6.50 -5.55 -26.87
N ARG A 297 -6.85 -5.82 -28.13
CA ARG A 297 -5.87 -6.14 -29.18
C ARG A 297 -5.76 -5.00 -30.19
N ILE A 298 -4.53 -4.57 -30.45
CA ILE A 298 -4.21 -3.61 -31.50
C ILE A 298 -3.67 -4.39 -32.70
N HIS A 299 -4.44 -4.42 -33.80
CA HIS A 299 -4.07 -5.16 -35.01
C HIS A 299 -3.18 -4.37 -35.98
N GLU A 300 -3.25 -3.05 -35.92
CA GLU A 300 -2.40 -2.18 -36.73
C GLU A 300 -0.96 -2.18 -36.19
N THR A 301 -0.02 -1.87 -37.07
CA THR A 301 1.39 -1.72 -36.71
C THR A 301 1.91 -0.37 -37.18
N VAL A 302 2.93 0.14 -36.49
CA VAL A 302 3.58 1.40 -36.85
C VAL A 302 5.10 1.28 -36.79
N SER A 303 5.77 1.80 -37.81
CA SER A 303 7.22 1.72 -37.97
C SER A 303 7.79 3.11 -38.23
N LYS A 304 8.00 3.87 -37.16
CA LYS A 304 8.54 5.23 -37.18
C LYS A 304 9.09 5.61 -35.81
N LYS A 305 9.82 6.71 -35.77
CA LYS A 305 10.19 7.35 -34.51
C LYS A 305 8.93 7.90 -33.83
N LEU A 306 8.63 7.42 -32.62
CA LEU A 306 7.47 7.82 -31.83
C LEU A 306 7.91 8.61 -30.60
N ARG A 307 7.13 9.64 -30.24
CA ARG A 307 7.19 10.19 -28.89
C ARG A 307 6.40 9.29 -27.96
N LEU A 308 6.69 9.37 -26.66
CA LEU A 308 6.01 8.57 -25.64
C LEU A 308 4.48 8.73 -25.69
N ARG A 309 3.97 9.96 -25.85
CA ARG A 309 2.53 10.20 -26.04
C ARG A 309 1.95 9.39 -27.21
N ASP A 310 2.61 9.46 -28.37
CA ASP A 310 2.13 8.82 -29.59
C ASP A 310 2.11 7.29 -29.44
N ALA A 311 3.06 6.72 -28.68
CA ALA A 311 3.08 5.29 -28.36
C ALA A 311 1.98 4.90 -27.36
N LEU A 312 1.76 5.69 -26.31
CA LEU A 312 0.68 5.47 -25.33
C LEU A 312 -0.71 5.56 -25.97
N ASP A 313 -0.94 6.57 -26.81
CA ASP A 313 -2.20 6.74 -27.55
C ASP A 313 -2.48 5.55 -28.48
N PHE A 314 -1.44 5.00 -29.08
CA PHE A 314 -1.54 3.81 -29.93
C PHE A 314 -1.84 2.54 -29.11
N ALA A 315 -1.11 2.33 -28.01
CA ALA A 315 -1.28 1.15 -27.15
C ALA A 315 -2.63 1.13 -26.41
N LEU A 316 -3.17 2.29 -26.05
CA LEU A 316 -4.42 2.42 -25.29
C LEU A 316 -5.64 2.70 -26.18
N LYS A 317 -5.48 2.61 -27.50
CA LYS A 317 -6.58 2.77 -28.46
C LYS A 317 -7.70 1.78 -28.14
N ASN A 318 -8.95 2.24 -28.24
CA ASN A 318 -10.18 1.50 -27.90
C ASN A 318 -10.31 1.11 -26.42
N THR A 319 -9.56 1.76 -25.53
CA THR A 319 -9.73 1.58 -24.08
C THR A 319 -10.23 2.87 -23.43
N ASP A 320 -10.77 2.73 -22.22
CA ASP A 320 -11.18 3.87 -21.41
C ASP A 320 -10.04 4.47 -20.57
N PHE A 321 -8.85 3.85 -20.58
CA PHE A 321 -7.73 4.32 -19.79
C PHE A 321 -7.25 5.69 -20.27
N LYS A 322 -6.93 6.54 -19.29
CA LYS A 322 -6.30 7.84 -19.47
C LYS A 322 -4.96 7.84 -18.78
N TYR A 323 -4.03 8.68 -19.25
CA TYR A 323 -2.72 8.80 -18.64
C TYR A 323 -2.38 10.25 -18.30
N ILE A 324 -1.58 10.41 -17.24
CA ILE A 324 -1.12 11.69 -16.70
C ILE A 324 0.39 11.63 -16.56
N PHE A 325 1.09 12.54 -17.22
CA PHE A 325 2.53 12.71 -17.09
C PHE A 325 2.88 13.38 -15.76
N LYS A 326 3.60 12.67 -14.89
CA LYS A 326 4.19 13.23 -13.65
C LYS A 326 5.59 13.80 -13.87
N THR A 327 6.20 13.50 -15.02
CA THR A 327 7.39 14.18 -15.55
C THR A 327 6.99 14.85 -16.86
N PRO A 328 7.44 16.08 -17.16
CA PRO A 328 7.18 16.71 -18.46
C PRO A 328 7.54 15.80 -19.64
N GLU A 329 6.65 15.70 -20.63
CA GLU A 329 6.86 14.85 -21.80
C GLU A 329 8.19 15.16 -22.53
N SER A 330 8.64 16.41 -22.49
CA SER A 330 9.90 16.86 -23.09
C SER A 330 11.15 16.19 -22.51
N GLU A 331 11.06 15.58 -21.33
CA GLU A 331 12.19 14.87 -20.70
C GLU A 331 12.31 13.41 -21.15
N PHE A 332 11.37 12.91 -21.95
CA PHE A 332 11.40 11.57 -22.51
C PHE A 332 11.95 11.62 -23.93
N GLU A 333 12.91 10.75 -24.21
CA GLU A 333 13.42 10.59 -25.56
C GLU A 333 12.40 9.85 -26.44
N SER A 334 12.38 10.19 -27.73
CA SER A 334 11.59 9.43 -28.70
C SER A 334 12.30 8.14 -29.07
N ALA A 335 11.56 7.03 -29.16
CA ALA A 335 12.09 5.74 -29.55
C ALA A 335 11.83 5.45 -31.03
N ASP A 336 12.81 4.86 -31.72
CA ASP A 336 12.58 4.27 -33.04
C ASP A 336 11.79 2.97 -32.85
N GLN A 337 10.51 3.01 -33.23
CA GLN A 337 9.58 1.89 -33.13
C GLN A 337 9.46 1.22 -34.49
N GLU A 338 9.58 -0.11 -34.52
CA GLU A 338 9.53 -0.91 -35.74
C GLU A 338 8.45 -1.99 -35.59
N ASN A 339 7.48 -2.00 -36.50
CA ASN A 339 6.18 -2.69 -36.42
C ASN A 339 5.62 -2.80 -34.99
N PHE A 340 5.62 -1.68 -34.26
CA PHE A 340 4.99 -1.57 -32.95
C PHE A 340 3.47 -1.76 -33.11
N GLY A 341 2.90 -2.78 -32.48
CA GLY A 341 1.52 -3.21 -32.70
C GLY A 341 1.37 -4.73 -32.84
N ASP A 342 0.26 -5.19 -33.41
CA ASP A 342 -0.14 -6.62 -33.52
C ASP A 342 -0.02 -7.44 -32.22
N LYS A 343 -0.30 -6.78 -31.10
CA LYS A 343 -0.18 -7.30 -29.73
C LYS A 343 -1.39 -6.90 -28.91
N ASN A 344 -1.56 -7.51 -27.74
CA ASN A 344 -2.50 -6.95 -26.77
C ASN A 344 -1.90 -5.70 -26.12
N SER A 345 -2.75 -4.83 -25.56
CA SER A 345 -2.31 -3.58 -24.96
C SER A 345 -1.40 -3.78 -23.76
N THR A 346 -1.53 -4.87 -23.00
CA THR A 346 -0.60 -5.17 -21.89
C THR A 346 0.83 -5.36 -22.41
N GLU A 347 1.00 -6.15 -23.47
CA GLU A 347 2.32 -6.37 -24.09
C GLU A 347 2.88 -5.09 -24.71
N LEU A 348 2.02 -4.25 -25.32
CA LEU A 348 2.45 -2.95 -25.84
C LEU A 348 2.87 -1.98 -24.73
N MET A 349 2.16 -2.00 -23.59
CA MET A 349 2.55 -1.21 -22.42
C MET A 349 3.87 -1.69 -21.82
N ASP A 350 4.11 -3.01 -21.77
CA ASP A 350 5.40 -3.57 -21.35
C ASP A 350 6.54 -3.12 -22.27
N GLU A 351 6.32 -3.16 -23.59
CA GLU A 351 7.29 -2.66 -24.60
C GLU A 351 7.53 -1.15 -24.46
N ILE A 352 6.49 -0.35 -24.17
CA ILE A 352 6.64 1.09 -23.89
C ILE A 352 7.46 1.33 -22.61
N ILE A 353 7.18 0.58 -21.54
CA ILE A 353 7.91 0.68 -20.26
C ILE A 353 9.40 0.43 -20.49
N GLU A 354 9.73 -0.60 -21.26
CA GLU A 354 11.11 -0.97 -21.58
C GLU A 354 11.79 0.04 -22.50
N ASP A 355 11.17 0.37 -23.65
CA ASP A 355 11.81 1.18 -24.68
C ASP A 355 12.01 2.63 -24.28
N TYR A 356 11.08 3.19 -23.51
CA TYR A 356 11.15 4.57 -23.03
C TYR A 356 11.74 4.67 -21.62
N GLY A 357 12.02 3.54 -20.97
CA GLY A 357 12.58 3.48 -19.62
C GLY A 357 11.71 4.16 -18.57
N ILE A 358 10.38 4.07 -18.75
CA ILE A 358 9.41 4.73 -17.87
C ILE A 358 8.97 3.80 -16.75
N GLU A 359 8.29 4.37 -15.78
CA GLU A 359 7.61 3.62 -14.72
C GLU A 359 6.20 4.16 -14.57
N ILE A 360 5.27 3.29 -14.19
CA ILE A 360 3.86 3.65 -14.12
C ILE A 360 3.22 3.22 -12.80
N ASP A 361 2.23 3.99 -12.37
CA ASP A 361 1.37 3.68 -11.24
C ASP A 361 -0.09 3.85 -11.68
N VAL A 362 -1.00 3.04 -11.18
CA VAL A 362 -2.38 3.00 -11.68
C VAL A 362 -3.38 3.27 -10.57
N ASP A 363 -4.37 4.09 -10.90
CA ASP A 363 -5.56 4.39 -10.10
C ASP A 363 -6.78 4.10 -10.97
N ASN A 364 -7.28 2.86 -10.89
CA ASN A 364 -8.34 2.38 -11.77
C ASN A 364 -8.03 2.66 -13.25
N TYR A 365 -8.77 3.57 -13.88
CA TYR A 365 -8.64 3.96 -15.29
C TYR A 365 -7.61 5.07 -15.54
N LYS A 366 -6.94 5.58 -14.50
CA LYS A 366 -5.89 6.61 -14.60
C LYS A 366 -4.52 5.97 -14.46
N ILE A 367 -3.63 6.25 -15.42
CA ILE A 367 -2.25 5.78 -15.44
C ILE A 367 -1.32 6.97 -15.22
N TYR A 368 -0.54 6.95 -14.15
CA TYR A 368 0.46 7.97 -13.85
C TYR A 368 1.81 7.55 -14.44
N ILE A 369 2.37 8.39 -15.31
CA ILE A 369 3.61 8.12 -16.04
C ILE A 369 4.77 8.89 -15.41
N TYR A 370 5.83 8.16 -15.06
CA TYR A 370 7.05 8.69 -14.46
C TYR A 370 8.26 8.34 -15.33
N LYS A 371 9.23 9.25 -15.44
CA LYS A 371 10.57 8.89 -15.95
C LYS A 371 11.30 8.01 -14.95
N LYS A 372 11.18 8.36 -13.67
CA LYS A 372 11.58 7.55 -12.54
C LYS A 372 10.74 7.97 -11.35
N MET A 373 10.04 7.04 -10.72
CA MET A 373 9.25 7.33 -9.53
C MET A 373 10.09 7.18 -8.25
N GLY A 374 9.59 7.74 -7.16
CA GLY A 374 10.24 7.68 -5.84
C GLY A 374 11.39 8.67 -5.67
N LYS A 375 11.96 8.67 -4.48
CA LYS A 375 13.05 9.54 -4.03
C LYS A 375 14.01 8.76 -3.14
N ARG A 376 15.14 9.38 -2.81
CA ARG A 376 16.00 8.85 -1.74
C ARG A 376 15.33 9.12 -0.40
N ILE A 377 15.13 8.06 0.39
CA ILE A 377 14.47 8.14 1.69
C ILE A 377 15.53 8.14 2.78
N ASN A 378 15.36 9.01 3.77
CA ASN A 378 16.13 8.94 5.01
C ASN A 378 15.60 7.80 5.89
N PHE A 379 15.88 6.57 5.49
CA PHE A 379 15.50 5.35 6.18
C PHE A 379 16.56 4.27 5.92
N THR A 380 16.92 3.53 6.96
CA THR A 380 17.86 2.41 6.86
C THR A 380 17.16 1.12 7.25
N LEU A 381 17.20 0.14 6.34
CA LEU A 381 16.86 -1.24 6.63
C LEU A 381 18.09 -1.91 7.24
N ASP A 382 18.03 -2.21 8.53
CA ASP A 382 19.14 -2.73 9.31
C ASP A 382 18.76 -4.10 9.90
N SER A 383 19.57 -5.12 9.59
CA SER A 383 19.29 -6.51 10.02
C SER A 383 19.32 -6.71 11.53
N ARG A 384 19.89 -5.76 12.27
CA ARG A 384 19.96 -5.79 13.74
C ARG A 384 18.70 -5.20 14.38
N TYR A 385 17.86 -4.52 13.59
CA TYR A 385 16.70 -3.80 14.08
C TYR A 385 15.43 -4.13 13.27
N ASN A 386 15.23 -3.46 12.13
CA ASN A 386 13.95 -3.42 11.42
C ASN A 386 13.89 -4.32 10.16
N MET A 387 14.93 -5.12 9.92
CA MET A 387 15.01 -6.06 8.81
C MET A 387 15.35 -7.48 9.31
N PRO A 388 14.41 -8.22 9.91
CA PRO A 388 14.69 -9.56 10.46
C PRO A 388 15.26 -10.56 9.45
N GLY A 389 14.98 -10.38 8.16
CA GLY A 389 15.42 -11.29 7.10
C GLY A 389 15.82 -10.54 5.84
N ILE A 390 16.83 -11.07 5.15
CA ILE A 390 17.23 -10.64 3.81
C ILE A 390 17.63 -11.87 2.99
N SER A 391 17.14 -11.95 1.75
CA SER A 391 17.50 -12.95 0.76
C SER A 391 18.10 -12.26 -0.45
N ILE A 392 19.30 -12.67 -0.85
CA ILE A 392 20.00 -12.11 -2.01
C ILE A 392 20.17 -13.23 -3.03
N THR A 393 19.43 -13.15 -4.13
CA THR A 393 19.53 -14.09 -5.24
C THR A 393 20.35 -13.45 -6.35
N THR A 394 21.36 -14.16 -6.85
CA THR A 394 22.14 -13.75 -8.03
C THR A 394 22.08 -14.85 -9.09
N ASN A 395 21.66 -14.51 -10.30
CA ASN A 395 21.58 -15.43 -11.42
C ASN A 395 22.38 -14.88 -12.62
N SER A 396 23.32 -15.69 -13.14
CA SER A 396 24.13 -15.34 -14.31
C SER A 396 23.81 -16.19 -15.55
N GLN A 397 22.82 -17.07 -15.47
CA GLN A 397 22.43 -17.99 -16.53
C GLN A 397 22.02 -17.25 -17.80
N ASN A 398 21.29 -16.14 -17.65
CA ASN A 398 20.79 -15.34 -18.77
C ASN A 398 21.72 -14.20 -19.18
N SER A 399 22.84 -14.05 -18.50
CA SER A 399 23.75 -12.95 -18.80
C SER A 399 24.49 -13.25 -20.11
N THR A 400 24.74 -12.26 -20.95
CA THR A 400 25.27 -12.42 -22.32
C THR A 400 26.30 -11.32 -22.63
N THR A 401 27.30 -11.62 -23.45
CA THR A 401 28.38 -10.65 -23.78
C THR A 401 28.34 -10.19 -25.22
N ARG A 402 27.61 -10.90 -26.09
CA ARG A 402 27.45 -10.57 -27.50
C ARG A 402 26.19 -11.19 -28.09
N ALA A 403 25.70 -10.62 -29.19
CA ALA A 403 24.58 -11.16 -29.95
C ALA A 403 24.67 -10.72 -31.42
N TRP A 404 24.08 -11.53 -32.30
CA TRP A 404 23.84 -11.14 -33.69
C TRP A 404 22.47 -10.49 -33.84
N GLY A 405 22.39 -9.49 -34.70
CA GLY A 405 21.14 -8.85 -35.12
C GLY A 405 20.94 -8.97 -36.63
N TYR A 406 19.83 -9.56 -37.03
CA TYR A 406 19.36 -9.73 -38.40
C TYR A 406 18.08 -8.91 -38.56
N GLY A 407 18.14 -7.89 -39.42
CA GLY A 407 16.97 -7.06 -39.74
C GLY A 407 16.10 -7.68 -40.83
N ALA A 408 15.33 -6.83 -41.50
CA ALA A 408 14.49 -7.22 -42.61
C ALA A 408 15.27 -7.78 -43.80
N LEU A 409 14.72 -8.80 -44.46
CA LEU A 409 15.21 -9.28 -45.74
C LEU A 409 14.81 -8.32 -46.86
N LYS A 410 15.70 -8.15 -47.84
CA LYS A 410 15.39 -7.45 -49.09
C LYS A 410 14.34 -8.23 -49.85
N LYS A 411 13.48 -7.49 -50.55
CA LYS A 411 12.42 -8.06 -51.38
C LYS A 411 12.98 -9.12 -52.35
N GLY A 412 12.45 -10.34 -52.25
CA GLY A 412 12.84 -11.47 -53.09
C GLY A 412 13.97 -12.34 -52.52
N SER A 413 14.47 -12.04 -51.32
CA SER A 413 15.36 -12.92 -50.56
C SER A 413 14.63 -13.67 -49.45
N SER A 414 15.10 -14.87 -49.14
CA SER A 414 14.61 -15.76 -48.08
C SER A 414 15.73 -16.10 -47.10
N THR A 415 15.36 -16.42 -45.86
CA THR A 415 16.29 -16.98 -44.86
C THR A 415 16.91 -18.30 -45.31
N ASP A 416 16.25 -19.02 -46.23
CA ASP A 416 16.70 -20.31 -46.77
C ASP A 416 17.67 -20.15 -47.96
N ASP A 417 17.88 -18.92 -48.44
CA ASP A 417 18.82 -18.65 -49.52
C ASP A 417 20.25 -18.97 -49.07
N LYS A 418 21.09 -19.43 -50.01
CA LYS A 418 22.54 -19.61 -49.73
C LYS A 418 23.24 -18.33 -49.29
N ASN A 419 22.71 -17.16 -49.69
CA ASN A 419 23.22 -15.86 -49.28
C ASN A 419 22.04 -14.89 -49.11
N PRO A 420 21.37 -14.92 -47.95
CA PRO A 420 20.21 -14.06 -47.68
C PRO A 420 20.64 -12.60 -47.71
N GLN A 421 19.89 -11.78 -48.45
CA GLN A 421 20.16 -10.35 -48.54
C GLN A 421 19.26 -9.59 -47.58
N TYR A 422 19.88 -8.83 -46.67
CA TYR A 422 19.18 -8.01 -45.68
C TYR A 422 19.17 -6.54 -46.08
N GLU A 423 18.20 -5.77 -45.57
CA GLU A 423 18.12 -4.32 -45.75
C GLU A 423 19.37 -3.60 -45.21
N PHE A 424 20.01 -4.17 -44.20
CA PHE A 424 21.36 -3.82 -43.76
C PHE A 424 22.14 -5.09 -43.39
N GLU A 425 23.47 -5.04 -43.52
CA GLU A 425 24.35 -6.15 -43.15
C GLU A 425 24.12 -6.60 -41.70
N PRO A 426 23.96 -7.92 -41.42
CA PRO A 426 23.80 -8.41 -40.06
C PRO A 426 24.87 -7.88 -39.11
N ILE A 427 24.45 -7.49 -37.90
CA ILE A 427 25.30 -6.77 -36.96
C ILE A 427 25.71 -7.71 -35.83
N LEU A 428 27.01 -7.86 -35.60
CA LEU A 428 27.52 -8.46 -34.37
C LEU A 428 27.77 -7.35 -33.34
N TYR A 429 26.96 -7.34 -32.28
CA TYR A 429 27.23 -6.49 -31.13
C TYR A 429 28.05 -7.25 -30.09
N ILE A 430 29.15 -6.63 -29.64
CA ILE A 430 30.01 -7.12 -28.56
C ILE A 430 29.97 -6.08 -27.45
N HIS A 431 29.61 -6.51 -26.24
CA HIS A 431 29.58 -5.62 -25.09
C HIS A 431 31.00 -5.12 -24.77
N PRO A 432 31.20 -3.81 -24.48
CA PRO A 432 32.54 -3.25 -24.24
C PRO A 432 33.34 -3.96 -23.15
N ASP A 433 32.63 -4.43 -22.11
CA ASP A 433 33.23 -5.13 -20.97
C ASP A 433 33.38 -6.65 -21.15
N GLU A 434 33.08 -7.23 -22.33
CA GLU A 434 33.05 -8.69 -22.52
C GLU A 434 34.26 -9.43 -21.94
N LYS A 435 35.47 -8.88 -22.08
CA LYS A 435 36.70 -9.50 -21.58
C LYS A 435 36.66 -9.80 -20.08
N LYS A 436 35.85 -9.06 -19.31
CA LYS A 436 35.65 -9.27 -17.86
C LYS A 436 34.73 -10.45 -17.54
N PHE A 437 33.96 -10.95 -18.51
CA PHE A 437 32.87 -11.92 -18.33
C PHE A 437 33.08 -13.23 -19.11
N LEU A 438 34.30 -13.48 -19.60
CA LEU A 438 34.61 -14.71 -20.33
C LEU A 438 34.62 -15.91 -19.39
N ILE A 439 34.03 -17.03 -19.84
CA ILE A 439 34.12 -18.33 -19.15
C ILE A 439 35.13 -19.18 -19.91
N GLU A 440 36.24 -19.55 -19.27
CA GLU A 440 37.36 -20.24 -19.93
C GLU A 440 37.88 -19.50 -21.18
N GLY A 441 37.86 -18.16 -21.15
CA GLY A 441 38.26 -17.32 -22.28
C GLY A 441 37.22 -17.26 -23.42
N LYS A 442 36.06 -17.87 -23.27
CA LYS A 442 34.98 -17.88 -24.27
C LYS A 442 33.88 -16.86 -23.93
N PRO A 443 33.29 -16.20 -24.95
CA PRO A 443 32.18 -15.27 -24.76
C PRO A 443 30.87 -16.01 -24.45
N ARG A 444 29.86 -15.28 -23.97
CA ARG A 444 28.50 -15.79 -23.79
C ARG A 444 27.58 -15.17 -24.84
N TRP A 445 26.88 -16.02 -25.58
CA TRP A 445 26.01 -15.59 -26.67
C TRP A 445 24.59 -15.41 -26.17
N ALA A 446 23.97 -14.27 -26.51
CA ALA A 446 22.52 -14.15 -26.47
C ALA A 446 21.93 -14.80 -27.72
N GLU A 447 20.65 -15.16 -27.64
CA GLU A 447 19.88 -15.49 -28.82
C GLU A 447 19.94 -14.34 -29.83
N PRO A 448 20.11 -14.64 -31.13
CA PRO A 448 20.16 -13.61 -32.15
C PRO A 448 18.81 -12.91 -32.26
N ILE A 449 18.82 -11.58 -32.36
CA ILE A 449 17.62 -10.82 -32.72
C ILE A 449 17.39 -11.04 -34.22
N ARG A 450 16.32 -11.74 -34.58
CA ARG A 450 15.88 -11.92 -35.96
C ARG A 450 14.53 -11.29 -36.11
N ASP A 451 14.50 -10.10 -36.67
CA ASP A 451 13.31 -9.29 -36.60
C ASP A 451 13.18 -8.41 -37.84
N GLU A 452 12.27 -8.83 -38.73
CA GLU A 452 11.91 -8.17 -39.99
C GLU A 452 11.38 -6.74 -39.79
N ARG A 453 11.10 -6.36 -38.55
CA ARG A 453 10.73 -5.00 -38.19
C ARG A 453 11.90 -4.04 -38.41
N TYR A 454 13.14 -4.43 -38.08
CA TYR A 454 14.30 -3.53 -38.21
C TYR A 454 14.72 -3.36 -39.67
N LYS A 455 14.54 -2.15 -40.21
CA LYS A 455 15.03 -1.77 -41.57
C LYS A 455 16.28 -0.90 -41.54
N LYS A 456 16.71 -0.46 -40.35
CA LYS A 456 17.88 0.40 -40.14
C LYS A 456 18.86 -0.21 -39.16
N ALA A 457 20.14 -0.16 -39.51
CA ALA A 457 21.24 -0.63 -38.66
C ALA A 457 21.27 0.07 -37.28
N SER A 458 20.96 1.37 -37.23
CA SER A 458 20.96 2.15 -35.98
C SER A 458 19.92 1.64 -34.96
N SER A 459 18.73 1.28 -35.44
CA SER A 459 17.66 0.74 -34.62
C SER A 459 18.04 -0.65 -34.08
N MET A 460 18.62 -1.50 -34.93
CA MET A 460 19.13 -2.81 -34.53
C MET A 460 20.25 -2.72 -33.49
N ILE A 461 21.21 -1.78 -33.64
CA ILE A 461 22.27 -1.56 -32.65
C ILE A 461 21.67 -1.18 -31.29
N SER A 462 20.63 -0.35 -31.28
CA SER A 462 19.97 0.07 -30.04
C SER A 462 19.27 -1.10 -29.35
N ALA A 463 18.60 -1.96 -30.12
CA ALA A 463 18.00 -3.19 -29.62
C ALA A 463 19.06 -4.17 -29.06
N LEU A 464 20.15 -4.40 -29.79
CA LEU A 464 21.25 -5.26 -29.35
C LEU A 464 21.93 -4.76 -28.06
N LYS A 465 22.04 -3.44 -27.88
CA LYS A 465 22.56 -2.83 -26.65
C LYS A 465 21.66 -3.08 -25.43
N ARG A 466 20.34 -3.19 -25.61
CA ARG A 466 19.39 -3.54 -24.56
C ARG A 466 19.38 -5.04 -24.28
N HIS A 467 19.43 -5.85 -25.34
CA HIS A 467 19.38 -7.32 -25.29
C HIS A 467 20.64 -7.96 -24.67
N VAL A 468 21.82 -7.40 -24.93
CA VAL A 468 23.09 -7.96 -24.43
C VAL A 468 23.45 -7.35 -23.08
N ASN A 469 23.30 -8.17 -22.03
CA ASN A 469 23.58 -7.77 -20.65
C ASN A 469 24.56 -8.76 -19.98
N PRO A 470 25.84 -8.38 -19.77
CA PRO A 470 26.82 -9.30 -19.21
C PRO A 470 26.70 -9.46 -17.69
N TYR A 471 26.00 -8.54 -17.02
CA TYR A 471 25.91 -8.48 -15.57
C TYR A 471 24.87 -9.50 -15.06
N PRO A 472 25.17 -10.24 -13.97
CA PRO A 472 24.19 -11.10 -13.31
C PRO A 472 22.96 -10.31 -12.86
N GLU A 473 21.79 -10.92 -12.97
CA GLU A 473 20.58 -10.42 -12.34
C GLU A 473 20.68 -10.64 -10.83
N MET A 474 20.48 -9.58 -10.06
CA MET A 474 20.49 -9.64 -8.60
C MET A 474 19.16 -9.14 -8.05
N THR A 475 18.48 -10.02 -7.33
CA THR A 475 17.24 -9.70 -6.60
C THR A 475 17.56 -9.71 -5.12
N VAL A 476 17.25 -8.61 -4.44
CA VAL A 476 17.33 -8.52 -2.99
C VAL A 476 15.91 -8.48 -2.45
N GLU A 477 15.55 -9.45 -1.62
CA GLU A 477 14.29 -9.47 -0.89
C GLU A 477 14.58 -9.21 0.58
N ALA A 478 13.81 -8.34 1.22
CA ALA A 478 13.92 -8.08 2.65
C ALA A 478 12.57 -8.20 3.35
N ASP A 479 12.57 -8.83 4.51
CA ASP A 479 11.43 -8.85 5.41
C ASP A 479 11.51 -7.59 6.27
N PHE A 480 10.54 -6.69 6.14
CA PHE A 480 10.51 -5.45 6.92
C PHE A 480 9.70 -5.65 8.20
N GLN A 481 10.24 -5.24 9.33
CA GLN A 481 9.51 -5.17 10.59
C GLN A 481 9.40 -3.73 11.07
N LYS A 482 8.17 -3.23 11.17
CA LYS A 482 7.93 -1.89 11.70
C LYS A 482 8.24 -1.85 13.18
N ILE A 483 9.27 -1.09 13.55
CA ILE A 483 9.61 -0.79 14.94
C ILE A 483 9.03 0.58 15.29
N TYR A 484 8.21 0.63 16.33
CA TYR A 484 7.73 1.90 16.85
C TYR A 484 8.75 2.45 17.85
N GLU A 485 9.59 3.38 17.40
CA GLU A 485 10.48 4.16 18.24
C GLU A 485 10.05 5.64 18.21
N PRO A 486 9.48 6.18 19.29
CA PRO A 486 8.99 7.56 19.33
C PRO A 486 10.02 8.60 18.90
N LYS A 487 11.31 8.36 19.19
CA LYS A 487 12.40 9.26 18.83
C LYS A 487 12.70 9.30 17.33
N LEU A 488 12.30 8.26 16.59
CA LEU A 488 12.55 8.14 15.15
C LEU A 488 11.37 8.65 14.31
N LEU A 489 10.18 8.86 14.89
CA LEU A 489 8.98 9.29 14.15
C LEU A 489 9.13 10.62 13.39
N GLU A 490 10.00 11.51 13.86
CA GLU A 490 10.24 12.82 13.24
C GLU A 490 11.49 12.82 12.32
N ILE A 491 12.21 11.69 12.26
CA ILE A 491 13.52 11.56 11.58
C ILE A 491 13.44 10.59 10.41
N GLU A 492 12.82 9.43 10.64
CA GLU A 492 12.66 8.37 9.66
C GLU A 492 11.48 8.67 8.74
N GLN A 493 11.77 8.72 7.44
CA GLN A 493 10.76 8.97 6.42
C GLN A 493 10.06 7.66 6.03
N ASP A 494 8.75 7.72 5.86
CA ASP A 494 7.99 6.64 5.21
C ASP A 494 8.51 6.42 3.79
N PHE A 495 8.56 5.17 3.36
CA PHE A 495 8.96 4.78 2.01
C PHE A 495 7.83 4.09 1.24
N TRP A 496 7.97 4.10 -0.08
CA TRP A 496 7.08 3.50 -1.04
C TRP A 496 7.85 2.86 -2.20
N LYS A 497 7.16 2.08 -3.04
CA LYS A 497 7.76 1.52 -4.26
C LYS A 497 8.35 2.67 -5.10
N GLY A 498 9.52 2.40 -5.66
CA GLY A 498 10.34 3.33 -6.41
C GLY A 498 11.34 4.14 -5.57
N ASP A 499 11.20 4.16 -4.25
CA ASP A 499 12.14 4.83 -3.38
C ASP A 499 13.49 4.11 -3.30
N THR A 500 14.54 4.88 -3.04
CA THR A 500 15.88 4.36 -2.75
C THR A 500 16.11 4.36 -1.25
N ILE A 501 16.43 3.19 -0.70
CA ILE A 501 16.57 2.94 0.73
C ILE A 501 17.97 2.37 0.97
N HIS A 502 18.59 2.76 2.08
CA HIS A 502 19.86 2.16 2.49
C HIS A 502 19.59 0.82 3.19
N VAL A 503 20.25 -0.25 2.75
CA VAL A 503 20.17 -1.58 3.38
C VAL A 503 21.52 -1.92 3.97
N LEU A 504 21.51 -2.31 5.25
CA LEU A 504 22.65 -2.78 6.02
C LEU A 504 22.30 -4.14 6.63
N ALA A 505 22.87 -5.19 6.07
CA ALA A 505 22.81 -6.55 6.61
C ALA A 505 24.13 -6.86 7.33
N ASP A 506 24.10 -6.82 8.64
CA ASP A 506 25.21 -7.07 9.55
C ASP A 506 24.95 -8.33 10.39
N THR A 507 25.99 -9.13 10.61
CA THR A 507 25.97 -10.32 11.46
C THR A 507 27.11 -10.24 12.48
N ALA A 508 27.15 -11.18 13.43
CA ALA A 508 28.27 -11.28 14.37
C ALA A 508 29.63 -11.47 13.67
N ASP A 509 29.63 -12.00 12.44
CA ASP A 509 30.81 -12.24 11.61
C ASP A 509 31.12 -11.06 10.66
N GLY A 510 30.33 -10.00 10.71
CA GLY A 510 30.50 -8.74 9.96
C GLY A 510 29.43 -8.47 8.90
N ILE A 511 29.64 -7.39 8.15
CA ILE A 511 28.69 -6.88 7.15
C ILE A 511 28.61 -7.85 5.96
N THR A 512 27.43 -8.40 5.72
CA THR A 512 27.13 -9.32 4.62
C THR A 512 26.61 -8.61 3.37
N PHE A 513 25.93 -7.47 3.55
CA PHE A 513 25.47 -6.60 2.47
C PHE A 513 25.31 -5.17 2.99
N GLU A 514 25.82 -4.21 2.25
CA GLU A 514 25.60 -2.79 2.50
C GLU A 514 25.53 -2.08 1.17
N ASP A 515 24.38 -1.48 0.86
CA ASP A 515 24.19 -0.72 -0.38
C ASP A 515 22.97 0.21 -0.28
N ASN A 516 22.84 1.11 -1.25
CA ASN A 516 21.59 1.82 -1.48
C ASN A 516 20.84 1.10 -2.60
N VAL A 517 19.70 0.52 -2.27
CA VAL A 517 18.91 -0.27 -3.21
C VAL A 517 17.58 0.40 -3.46
N ARG A 518 17.04 0.17 -4.66
CA ARG A 518 15.77 0.76 -5.06
C ARG A 518 14.65 -0.25 -4.93
N LEU A 519 13.61 0.12 -4.19
CA LEU A 519 12.42 -0.71 -4.01
C LEU A 519 11.66 -0.75 -5.34
N VAL A 520 11.46 -1.94 -5.92
CA VAL A 520 10.75 -2.08 -7.21
C VAL A 520 9.38 -2.74 -7.05
N SER A 521 9.21 -3.54 -6.00
CA SER A 521 7.93 -4.16 -5.67
C SER A 521 7.77 -4.22 -4.17
N ILE A 522 6.54 -4.00 -3.71
CA ILE A 522 6.12 -4.16 -2.34
C ILE A 522 4.95 -5.14 -2.29
N GLN A 523 5.06 -6.12 -1.39
CA GLN A 523 4.01 -7.08 -1.10
C GLN A 523 3.51 -6.83 0.33
N TYR A 524 2.24 -6.46 0.51
CA TYR A 524 1.71 -5.99 1.80
C TYR A 524 0.23 -6.27 1.98
N ASN A 525 -0.26 -6.21 3.22
CA ASN A 525 -1.68 -6.30 3.51
C ASN A 525 -2.31 -4.89 3.65
N PRO A 526 -3.07 -4.41 2.65
CA PRO A 526 -3.74 -3.10 2.73
C PRO A 526 -4.80 -3.02 3.83
N LEU A 527 -5.40 -4.13 4.22
CA LEU A 527 -6.39 -4.19 5.32
C LEU A 527 -5.74 -4.14 6.70
N ASN A 528 -4.42 -4.34 6.79
CA ASN A 528 -3.66 -4.24 8.03
C ASN A 528 -2.43 -3.34 7.85
N PRO A 529 -2.51 -2.03 8.16
CA PRO A 529 -1.40 -1.10 8.00
C PRO A 529 -0.18 -1.37 8.92
N TYR A 530 -0.24 -2.38 9.79
CA TYR A 530 0.89 -2.85 10.58
C TYR A 530 1.47 -4.18 10.12
N SER A 531 0.87 -4.84 9.12
CA SER A 531 1.47 -6.03 8.55
C SER A 531 2.84 -5.66 8.01
N SER A 532 3.85 -6.44 8.38
CA SER A 532 5.16 -6.41 7.76
C SER A 532 5.03 -6.65 6.26
N PRO A 533 5.38 -5.67 5.40
CA PRO A 533 5.47 -5.91 3.98
C PRO A 533 6.73 -6.71 3.67
N LYS A 534 6.66 -7.50 2.61
CA LYS A 534 7.84 -8.06 1.95
C LYS A 534 8.31 -7.08 0.88
N LEU A 535 9.60 -6.77 0.89
CA LEU A 535 10.20 -5.76 0.02
C LEU A 535 11.07 -6.44 -1.01
N THR A 536 10.86 -6.14 -2.30
CA THR A 536 11.73 -6.61 -3.37
C THR A 536 12.44 -5.42 -4.00
N PHE A 537 13.76 -5.46 -3.95
CA PHE A 537 14.63 -4.47 -4.54
C PHE A 537 15.29 -5.05 -5.80
N ALA A 538 15.36 -4.22 -6.82
CA ALA A 538 16.25 -4.46 -7.94
C ALA A 538 17.50 -3.63 -7.70
N ASN A 539 18.67 -4.27 -7.79
CA ASN A 539 19.91 -3.52 -7.89
C ASN A 539 20.44 -3.61 -9.32
N PHE A 540 20.67 -2.43 -9.90
CA PHE A 540 21.28 -2.28 -11.21
C PHE A 540 22.80 -2.30 -11.04
N ARG A 541 23.41 -3.42 -11.43
CA ARG A 541 24.85 -3.60 -11.68
C ARG A 541 25.76 -3.37 -10.47
N LYS A 542 25.92 -4.40 -9.63
CA LYS A 542 27.25 -4.66 -9.05
C LYS A 542 28.12 -5.33 -10.12
N ASP A 543 29.30 -4.77 -10.38
CA ASP A 543 30.29 -5.40 -11.26
C ASP A 543 30.61 -6.80 -10.73
N ILE A 544 30.73 -7.80 -11.60
CA ILE A 544 31.10 -9.17 -11.20
C ILE A 544 32.45 -9.18 -10.46
N GLN A 545 33.34 -8.23 -10.79
CA GLN A 545 34.59 -8.04 -10.05
C GLN A 545 34.33 -7.56 -8.62
N SER A 546 33.36 -6.67 -8.39
CA SER A 546 32.99 -6.25 -7.03
C SER A 546 32.41 -7.40 -6.20
N ILE A 547 31.56 -8.24 -6.81
CA ILE A 547 31.01 -9.44 -6.16
C ILE A 547 32.11 -10.43 -5.82
N ASN A 548 33.03 -10.70 -6.75
CA ASN A 548 34.16 -11.61 -6.54
C ASN A 548 35.16 -11.07 -5.50
N VAL A 549 35.39 -9.75 -5.48
CA VAL A 549 36.24 -9.09 -4.47
C VAL A 549 35.61 -9.18 -3.08
N ASP A 550 34.30 -8.94 -2.96
CA ASP A 550 33.55 -9.07 -1.71
C ASP A 550 33.57 -10.52 -1.20
N GLN A 551 33.40 -11.50 -2.10
CA GLN A 551 33.52 -12.92 -1.76
C GLN A 551 34.94 -13.30 -1.33
N ALA A 552 35.97 -12.87 -2.07
CA ALA A 552 37.36 -13.14 -1.73
C ALA A 552 37.77 -12.49 -0.40
N LYS A 553 37.23 -11.30 -0.09
CA LYS A 553 37.39 -10.67 1.23
C LYS A 553 36.77 -11.52 2.33
N ARG A 554 35.50 -11.95 2.18
CA ARG A 554 34.83 -12.83 3.15
C ARG A 554 35.58 -14.14 3.40
N LEU A 555 36.05 -14.81 2.35
CA LEU A 555 36.84 -16.04 2.48
C LEU A 555 38.15 -15.82 3.25
N ARG A 556 38.82 -14.68 3.03
CA ARG A 556 40.04 -14.32 3.76
C ARG A 556 39.76 -14.05 5.24
N ASP A 557 38.69 -13.31 5.53
CA ASP A 557 38.31 -12.96 6.90
C ASP A 557 37.90 -14.22 7.69
N GLN A 558 37.12 -15.12 7.07
CA GLN A 558 36.73 -16.39 7.66
C GLN A 558 37.93 -17.32 7.90
N LYS A 559 38.87 -17.39 6.94
CA LYS A 559 40.13 -18.12 7.13
C LYS A 559 40.94 -17.57 8.30
N ARG A 560 41.04 -16.23 8.42
CA ARG A 560 41.74 -15.57 9.52
C ARG A 560 41.10 -15.87 10.88
N TYR A 561 39.77 -15.88 10.94
CA TYR A 561 39.02 -16.24 12.14
C TYR A 561 39.26 -17.70 12.56
N ILE A 562 39.18 -18.64 11.61
CA ILE A 562 39.46 -20.06 11.85
C ILE A 562 40.92 -20.25 12.34
N ASP A 563 41.88 -19.60 11.69
CA ASP A 563 43.29 -19.67 12.09
C ASP A 563 43.55 -19.08 13.49
N GLN A 564 42.79 -18.05 13.89
CA GLN A 564 42.84 -17.49 15.24
C GLN A 564 42.23 -18.44 16.29
N LEU A 565 41.08 -19.05 15.98
CA LEU A 565 40.45 -20.08 16.82
C LEU A 565 41.38 -21.27 17.07
N PHE A 566 42.06 -21.75 16.03
CA PHE A 566 43.05 -22.84 16.17
C PHE A 566 44.30 -22.44 16.95
N LYS A 567 44.64 -21.15 17.02
CA LYS A 567 45.73 -20.65 17.88
C LYS A 567 45.33 -20.52 19.34
N THR A 568 44.05 -20.33 19.65
CA THR A 568 43.54 -20.27 21.03
C THR A 568 43.20 -21.65 21.61
N LEU A 569 43.09 -22.69 20.76
CA LEU A 569 42.82 -24.08 21.14
C LEU A 569 44.10 -24.95 21.23
N ARG A 570 45.28 -24.38 20.94
CA ARG A 570 46.60 -24.94 21.25
C ARG A 570 47.19 -24.20 22.43
#